data_AF-A0A923UPW4-F1
#
_entry.id   AF-A0A923UPW4-F1
#
_cell.length_a   1.000
_cell.length_b   1.000
_cell.length_c   1.000
_cell.angle_alpha   90.00
_cell.angle_beta   90.00
_cell.angle_gamma   90.00
#
_symmetry.space_group_name_H-M   'P 1'
#
loop_
_entity.id
_entity.type
_entity.pdbx_description
1 polymer ?
#
loop_
_entity_poly.entity_id
_entity_poly.type
_entity_poly.pdbx_seq_one_letter_code
_entity_poly.pdbx_strand_id
1 'polypeptide(L)' 'MKIVQLIVDGQASDEQINQFKLNMDKCLPCEKGYELEKCIKETMKLRLEKKAIPSNLIDCIKQKINML' A
#
# COMPACT_ATOMS: atom_id res chain seq x y z
N MET A 1 -14.69 2.41 -1.19
CA MET A 1 -14.25 1.48 -2.26
C MET A 1 -13.16 0.57 -1.69
N LYS A 2 -13.51 -0.62 -1.19
CA LYS A 2 -12.58 -1.46 -0.42
C LYS A 2 -11.31 -1.86 -1.21
N ILE A 3 -11.44 -2.12 -2.50
CA ILE A 3 -10.32 -2.54 -3.35
C ILE A 3 -9.28 -1.43 -3.54
N VAL A 4 -9.72 -0.19 -3.71
CA VAL A 4 -8.82 0.97 -3.88
C VAL A 4 -7.94 1.13 -2.64
N GLN A 5 -8.53 1.03 -1.45
CA GLN A 5 -7.81 1.14 -0.18
C GLN A 5 -6.79 0.01 -0.02
N LEU A 6 -7.19 -1.24 -0.31
CA LEU A 6 -6.26 -2.38 -0.29
C LEU A 6 -5.07 -2.19 -1.25
N ILE A 7 -5.30 -1.65 -2.44
CA ILE A 7 -4.25 -1.37 -3.42
C ILE A 7 -3.33 -0.25 -2.93
N VAL A 8 -3.90 0.88 -2.51
CA VAL A 8 -3.12 2.03 -2.00
C VAL A 8 -2.30 1.63 -0.77
N ASP A 9 -2.83 0.76 0.08
CA ASP A 9 -2.15 0.24 1.27
C ASP A 9 -1.12 -0.86 1.02
N GLY A 10 -1.04 -1.39 -0.21
CA GLY A 10 -0.12 -2.47 -0.55
C GLY A 10 -0.53 -3.82 0.04
N GLN A 11 -1.82 -4.00 0.29
CA GLN A 11 -2.43 -5.22 0.84
C GLN A 11 -3.19 -6.04 -0.21
N ALA A 12 -3.36 -5.50 -1.41
CA ALA A 12 -3.98 -6.22 -2.52
C ALA A 12 -3.02 -7.26 -3.11
N SER A 13 -3.55 -8.41 -3.54
CA SER A 13 -2.79 -9.39 -4.32
C SER A 13 -2.49 -8.87 -5.72
N ASP A 14 -1.50 -9.46 -6.40
CA ASP A 14 -1.17 -9.12 -7.79
C ASP A 14 -2.38 -9.32 -8.72
N GLU A 15 -3.15 -10.37 -8.49
CA GLU A 15 -4.39 -10.63 -9.24
C GLU A 15 -5.41 -9.51 -9.05
N GLN A 16 -5.62 -9.06 -7.81
CA GLN A 16 -6.51 -7.96 -7.48
C GLN A 16 -6.06 -6.63 -8.13
N ILE A 17 -4.75 -6.36 -8.11
CA ILE A 17 -4.18 -5.16 -8.74
C ILE A 17 -4.41 -5.20 -10.25
N ASN A 18 -4.16 -6.34 -10.89
CA ASN A 18 -4.34 -6.50 -12.34
C ASN A 18 -5.82 -6.35 -12.74
N GLN A 19 -6.73 -7.02 -12.03
CA GLN A 19 -8.17 -6.90 -12.26
C GLN A 19 -8.67 -5.46 -12.11
N PHE A 20 -8.16 -4.73 -11.12
CA PHE A 20 -8.49 -3.31 -10.94
C PHE A 20 -7.96 -2.47 -12.11
N LYS A 21 -6.69 -2.63 -12.48
CA LYS A 21 -6.06 -1.86 -13.57
C LYS A 21 -6.75 -2.06 -14.92
N LEU A 22 -7.25 -3.26 -15.22
CA LEU A 22 -7.95 -3.58 -16.47
C LEU A 22 -9.30 -2.87 -16.65
N ASN A 23 -9.89 -2.38 -15.55
CA ASN A 23 -11.24 -1.81 -15.53
C ASN A 23 -11.29 -0.36 -15.03
N MET A 24 -10.19 0.14 -14.46
CA MET A 24 -10.14 1.46 -13.81
C MET A 24 -10.45 2.60 -14.79
N ASP A 25 -9.91 2.54 -16.00
CA ASP A 25 -10.11 3.50 -17.09
C ASP A 25 -11.57 3.58 -17.57
N LYS A 26 -12.34 2.52 -17.35
CA LYS A 26 -13.77 2.43 -17.71
C LYS A 26 -14.70 2.90 -16.60
N CYS A 27 -14.17 3.22 -15.42
CA CYS A 27 -14.93 3.60 -14.24
C CYS A 27 -14.38 4.92 -13.65
N LEU A 28 -14.94 6.06 -14.08
CA LEU A 28 -14.55 7.38 -13.58
C LEU A 28 -14.58 7.50 -12.04
N PRO A 29 -15.58 6.94 -11.31
CA PRO A 29 -15.52 6.93 -9.85
C PRO A 29 -14.33 6.14 -9.30
N CYS A 30 -13.97 5.03 -9.92
CA CYS A 30 -12.87 4.17 -9.50
C CYS A 30 -11.52 4.86 -9.74
N GLU A 31 -11.34 5.49 -10.89
CA GLU A 31 -10.16 6.30 -11.24
C GLU A 31 -9.97 7.45 -10.23
N LYS A 32 -11.00 8.30 -10.06
CA LYS A 32 -10.94 9.43 -9.11
C LYS A 32 -10.77 8.97 -7.67
N GLY A 33 -11.42 7.87 -7.29
CA GLY A 33 -11.28 7.28 -5.96
C GLY A 33 -9.85 6.81 -5.69
N TYR A 34 -9.20 6.19 -6.69
CA TYR A 34 -7.81 5.77 -6.60
C TYR A 34 -6.86 6.96 -6.48
N GLU A 35 -7.03 7.99 -7.30
CA GLU A 35 -6.22 9.21 -7.24
C GLU A 35 -6.35 9.90 -5.88
N LEU A 36 -7.58 10.03 -5.36
CA LEU A 36 -7.85 10.63 -4.06
C LEU A 36 -7.13 9.88 -2.92
N GLU A 37 -7.34 8.57 -2.82
CA GLU A 37 -6.75 7.75 -1.75
C GLU A 37 -5.21 7.74 -1.83
N LYS A 38 -4.66 7.71 -3.05
CA LYS A 38 -3.22 7.84 -3.29
C LYS A 38 -2.69 9.20 -2.79
N CYS A 39 -3.36 10.30 -3.14
CA CYS A 39 -2.96 11.65 -2.74
C CYS A 39 -3.00 11.82 -1.21
N ILE A 40 -4.03 11.28 -0.55
CA ILE A 40 -4.12 11.28 0.92
C ILE A 40 -2.90 10.57 1.51
N LYS A 41 -2.59 9.34 1.05
CA LYS A 41 -1.44 8.58 1.55
C LYS A 41 -0.12 9.32 1.34
N GLU A 42 0.09 9.91 0.17
CA GLU A 42 1.29 10.70 -0.13
C GLU A 42 1.41 11.93 0.77
N THR A 43 0.31 12.64 0.99
CA THR A 43 0.26 13.79 1.90
C THR A 43 0.58 13.39 3.34
N MET A 44 0.04 12.27 3.81
CA MET A 44 0.36 11.75 5.15
C MET A 44 1.85 11.43 5.28
N LYS A 45 2.49 10.83 4.26
CA LYS A 45 3.93 10.54 4.26
C LYS A 45 4.80 11.79 4.44
N LEU A 46 4.37 12.95 3.96
CA LEU A 46 5.10 14.21 4.14
C LEU A 46 5.14 14.67 5.60
N ARG A 47 4.19 14.22 6.43
CA ARG A 47 4.08 14.58 7.85
C ARG A 47 4.68 13.52 8.78
N LEU A 48 5.17 12.41 8.24
CA LEU A 48 5.79 11.34 9.01
C LEU A 48 7.29 11.57 9.13
N GLU A 49 7.80 11.53 10.36
CA GLU A 49 9.23 11.48 10.63
C GLU A 49 9.73 10.04 10.45
N LYS A 50 10.73 9.85 9.58
CA LYS A 50 11.41 8.55 9.46
C LYS A 50 12.39 8.39 10.63
N LYS A 51 11.98 7.64 11.64
CA LYS A 51 12.85 7.29 12.78
C LYS A 51 13.78 6.14 12.41
N ALA A 52 15.04 6.28 12.81
CA ALA A 52 15.97 5.16 12.76
C ALA A 52 15.43 4.02 13.65
N ILE A 53 15.43 2.81 13.10
CA ILE A 53 15.12 1.59 13.85
C ILE A 53 16.41 0.97 14.41
N PRO A 54 16.35 0.19 15.49
CA PRO A 54 17.50 -0.59 15.97
C PRO A 54 18.06 -1.46 14.84
N SER A 55 19.39 -1.50 14.70
CA SER A 55 20.07 -2.24 13.62
C SER A 55 19.77 -3.74 13.64
N ASN A 56 19.50 -4.30 14.82
CA ASN A 56 19.17 -5.70 15.02
C ASN A 56 17.69 -6.04 14.79
N LEU A 57 16.81 -5.06 14.54
CA LEU A 57 15.37 -5.31 14.43
C LEU A 57 15.05 -6.28 13.28
N ILE A 58 15.74 -6.14 12.15
CA ILE A 58 15.58 -7.03 10.99
C ILE A 58 15.93 -8.48 11.37
N ASP A 59 17.02 -8.68 12.11
CA ASP A 59 17.45 -10.00 12.54
C ASP A 59 16.46 -10.62 13.53
N CYS A 60 15.96 -9.83 14.49
CA CYS A 60 14.90 -10.26 15.41
C CYS A 60 13.61 -10.65 14.69
N ILE A 61 13.22 -9.92 13.63
CA ILE A 61 12.04 -10.26 12.84
C ILE A 61 12.24 -11.59 12.12
N LYS A 62 13.38 -11.77 11.42
CA LYS A 62 13.70 -13.00 10.67
C LYS A 62 13.66 -14.25 11.55
N GLN A 63 14.23 -14.16 12.75
CA GLN A 63 14.19 -15.24 13.75
C GLN A 63 12.76 -15.60 14.16
N LYS A 64 11.86 -14.60 14.30
CA LYS A 64 10.47 -14.84 14.71
C LYS A 64 9.59 -15.43 13.61
N ILE A 65 9.91 -15.20 12.34
CA ILE A 65 9.12 -15.69 11.20
C ILE A 65 9.73 -16.92 10.52
N ASN A 66 10.67 -17.60 11.18
CA ASN A 66 11.37 -18.80 10.69
C ASN A 66 12.01 -18.61 9.30
N MET A 67 12.45 -17.39 8.99
CA MET A 67 13.18 -17.12 7.74
C MET A 67 14.69 -17.33 7.89
N LEU A 68 15.19 -17.56 9.12
CA LEU A 68 16.51 -18.09 9.49
C LEU A 68 16.41 -18.74 10.87
#